data_AF-A0A260YTG6-F1
#
_entry.id   AF-A0A260YTG6-F1
#
_cell.length_a   1.000
_cell.length_b   1.000
_cell.length_c   1.000
_cell.angle_alpha   90.00
_cell.angle_beta   90.00
_cell.angle_gamma   90.00
#
_symmetry.space_group_name_H-M   'P 1'
#
loop_
_entity.id
_entity.type
_entity.pdbx_description
1 polymer ?
#
loop_
_entity_poly.entity_id
_entity_poly.type
_entity_poly.pdbx_seq_one_letter_code
_entity_poly.pdbx_strand_id
1 'polypeptide(L)'
;MAYRTEMGLYYSYYKTIITAPSFLEGVGLITRDTVTEHGHEINTLNRFNLYPEVILAFLYRPFRAFAKSANWQVETCWQVNRGELRPVESCEGIGNPHYFYITGVFVVAGTVATSLFYLGVLV
;
A
#
# COMPACT_ATOMS: atom_id res chain seq x y z
N MET A 1 5.36 -11.56 4.40
CA MET A 1 6.43 -10.76 3.79
C MET A 1 7.01 -9.83 4.83
N ALA A 2 8.33 -9.83 5.05
CA ALA A 2 8.98 -8.84 5.90
C ALA A 2 9.35 -7.64 5.02
N TYR A 3 8.92 -6.42 5.36
CA TYR A 3 9.27 -5.17 4.66
C TYR A 3 10.76 -4.85 4.78
N ARG A 4 11.59 -5.70 4.20
CA ARG A 4 13.03 -5.53 4.12
C ARG A 4 13.40 -5.13 2.70
N THR A 5 14.44 -4.31 2.61
CA THR A 5 15.03 -3.85 1.35
C THR A 5 13.98 -3.33 0.36
N GLU A 6 13.83 -3.97 -0.78
CA GLU A 6 13.01 -3.54 -1.91
C GLU A 6 11.51 -3.59 -1.59
N MET A 7 11.03 -4.61 -0.87
CA MET A 7 9.61 -4.71 -0.49
C MET A 7 9.17 -3.56 0.42
N GLY A 8 10.08 -3.09 1.28
CA GLY A 8 9.85 -1.91 2.12
C GLY A 8 9.81 -0.61 1.31
N LEU A 9 10.59 -0.54 0.23
CA LEU A 9 10.62 0.59 -0.68
C LEU A 9 9.30 0.72 -1.47
N TYR A 10 8.78 -0.37 -2.07
CA TYR A 10 7.48 -0.32 -2.76
C TYR A 10 6.35 0.15 -1.83
N TYR A 11 6.33 -0.38 -0.61
CA TYR A 11 5.34 0.01 0.38
C TYR A 11 5.48 1.47 0.83
N SER A 12 6.69 2.02 0.88
CA SER A 12 6.89 3.42 1.26
C SER A 12 6.27 4.36 0.21
N TYR A 13 6.40 4.05 -1.09
CA TYR A 13 5.73 4.80 -2.15
C TYR A 13 4.21 4.71 -2.08
N TYR A 14 3.67 3.50 -1.90
CA TYR A 14 2.23 3.32 -1.63
C TYR A 14 1.77 4.19 -0.45
N LYS A 15 2.53 4.16 0.67
CA LYS A 15 2.25 4.95 1.87
C LYS A 15 2.25 6.45 1.59
N THR A 16 3.17 6.94 0.77
CA THR A 16 3.23 8.36 0.36
C THR A 16 1.96 8.77 -0.37
N ILE A 17 1.46 7.97 -1.32
CA ILE A 17 0.25 8.31 -2.10
C ILE A 17 -1.01 8.36 -1.23
N ILE A 18 -1.16 7.42 -0.29
CA ILE A 18 -2.35 7.35 0.59
C ILE A 18 -2.34 8.42 1.69
N THR A 19 -1.15 8.92 2.07
CA THR A 19 -0.99 9.94 3.11
C THR A 19 -1.05 11.35 2.53
N ALA A 20 -0.78 11.51 1.23
CA ALA A 20 -0.88 12.79 0.53
C ALA A 20 -2.31 13.36 0.58
N PRO A 21 -2.48 14.69 0.60
CA PRO A 21 -3.80 15.33 0.71
C PRO A 21 -4.70 14.99 -0.48
N SER A 22 -4.15 14.87 -1.70
CA SER A 22 -4.87 14.40 -2.89
C SER A 22 -4.13 13.26 -3.60
N PHE A 23 -4.85 12.43 -4.36
CA PHE A 23 -4.26 11.29 -5.06
C PHE A 23 -3.26 11.75 -6.12
N LEU A 24 -3.63 12.77 -6.92
CA LEU A 24 -2.78 13.32 -7.97
C LEU A 24 -1.51 13.95 -7.40
N GLU A 25 -1.60 14.62 -6.26
CA GLU A 25 -0.43 15.15 -5.56
C GLU A 25 0.47 14.02 -5.05
N GLY A 26 -0.11 12.96 -4.49
CA GLY A 26 0.62 11.75 -4.11
C GLY A 26 1.38 11.12 -5.28
N VAL A 27 0.74 11.03 -6.46
CA VAL A 27 1.39 10.56 -7.70
C VAL A 27 2.46 11.53 -8.18
N GLY A 28 2.24 12.84 -8.04
CA GLY A 28 3.24 13.87 -8.35
C GLY A 28 4.50 13.74 -7.49
N LEU A 29 4.33 13.49 -6.18
CA LEU A 29 5.42 13.32 -5.22
C LEU A 29 6.32 12.13 -5.58
N ILE A 30 5.74 10.98 -5.96
CA ILE A 30 6.54 9.82 -6.36
C ILE A 30 7.18 10.01 -7.75
N THR A 31 6.56 10.79 -8.64
CA THR A 31 7.06 11.03 -9.99
C THR A 31 8.25 12.00 -10.02
N ARG A 32 8.38 12.85 -8.99
CA ARG A 32 9.49 13.78 -8.80
C ARG A 32 10.17 13.49 -7.46
N ASP A 33 10.68 12.27 -7.32
CA ASP A 33 11.30 11.85 -6.07
C ASP A 33 12.77 12.30 -6.03
N THR A 34 13.15 12.96 -4.92
CA THR A 34 14.51 13.44 -4.65
C THR A 34 15.13 12.80 -3.41
N VAL A 35 14.36 11.93 -2.74
CA VAL A 35 14.73 11.34 -1.45
C VAL A 35 15.50 10.04 -1.66
N THR A 36 15.16 9.27 -2.69
CA THR A 36 15.79 7.97 -2.93
C THR A 36 17.16 8.07 -3.60
N GLU A 37 17.37 9.09 -4.44
CA GLU A 37 18.67 9.37 -5.07
C GLU A 37 19.12 10.80 -4.77
N HIS A 38 20.26 10.93 -4.08
CA HIS A 38 20.79 12.24 -3.74
C HIS A 38 21.28 12.98 -4.99
N GLY A 39 20.83 14.23 -5.16
CA GLY A 39 21.28 15.11 -6.23
C GLY A 39 20.55 14.91 -7.57
N HIS A 40 19.57 14.00 -7.64
CA HIS A 40 18.78 13.77 -8.85
C HIS A 40 17.29 13.63 -8.53
N GLU A 41 16.44 14.24 -9.36
CA GLU A 41 15.00 13.95 -9.35
C GLU A 41 14.73 12.78 -10.28
N ILE A 42 14.10 11.72 -9.78
CA ILE A 42 13.79 10.54 -10.58
C ILE A 42 12.30 10.28 -10.67
N ASN A 43 11.89 9.78 -11.84
CA ASN A 43 10.56 9.25 -12.04
C ASN A 43 10.52 7.79 -11.58
N THR A 44 10.04 7.59 -10.35
CA THR A 44 9.98 6.26 -9.73
C THR A 44 8.96 5.35 -10.40
N LEU A 45 7.88 5.89 -11.00
CA LEU A 45 6.85 5.10 -11.69
C LEU A 45 7.42 4.29 -12.83
N ASN A 46 8.20 4.95 -13.70
CA ASN A 46 8.80 4.29 -14.85
C ASN A 46 9.99 3.41 -14.41
N ARG A 47 10.84 3.92 -13.51
CA ARG A 47 12.07 3.24 -13.11
C ARG A 47 11.83 1.94 -12.33
N PHE A 48 10.86 1.93 -11.42
CA PHE A 48 10.57 0.79 -10.55
C PHE A 48 9.26 0.07 -10.88
N ASN A 49 8.56 0.48 -11.96
CA ASN A 49 7.29 -0.13 -12.38
C ASN A 49 6.22 -0.14 -11.27
N LEU A 50 6.08 0.97 -10.53
CA LEU A 50 5.20 1.15 -9.36
C LEU A 50 3.68 1.17 -9.68
N TYR A 51 3.27 0.69 -10.85
CA TYR A 51 1.87 0.71 -11.27
C TYR A 51 0.95 -0.09 -10.35
N PRO A 52 1.31 -1.32 -9.90
CA PRO A 52 0.48 -2.07 -8.97
C PRO A 52 0.23 -1.30 -7.66
N GLU A 53 1.26 -0.65 -7.12
CA GLU A 53 1.21 0.13 -5.89
C GLU A 53 0.30 1.35 -6.04
N VAL A 54 0.37 2.03 -7.18
CA VAL A 54 -0.50 3.19 -7.49
C VAL A 54 -1.95 2.77 -7.63
N ILE A 55 -2.22 1.64 -8.28
CA ILE A 55 -3.58 1.09 -8.40
C ILE A 55 -4.12 0.73 -7.00
N LEU A 56 -3.32 0.07 -6.15
CA LEU A 56 -3.72 -0.24 -4.79
C LEU A 56 -4.01 1.03 -3.97
N ALA A 57 -3.20 2.08 -4.10
CA ALA A 57 -3.43 3.35 -3.43
C ALA A 57 -4.71 4.04 -3.92
N PHE A 58 -4.98 3.97 -5.23
CA PHE A 58 -6.19 4.48 -5.86
C PHE A 58 -7.44 3.78 -5.34
N LEU A 59 -7.37 2.46 -5.09
CA LEU A 59 -8.48 1.69 -4.51
C LEU A 59 -8.65 1.93 -3.01
N TYR A 60 -7.56 2.08 -2.27
CA TYR A 60 -7.59 2.21 -0.80
C TYR A 60 -8.21 3.53 -0.33
N ARG A 61 -7.88 4.66 -0.96
CA ARG A 61 -8.41 5.98 -0.55
C ARG A 61 -9.95 6.07 -0.58
N PRO A 62 -10.64 5.73 -1.69
CA PRO A 62 -12.10 5.72 -1.72
C PRO A 62 -12.68 4.64 -0.83
N PHE A 63 -12.05 3.45 -0.75
CA PHE A 63 -12.47 2.41 0.18
C PHE A 63 -12.52 2.92 1.62
N ARG A 64 -11.46 3.59 2.09
CA ARG A 64 -11.41 4.11 3.46
C ARG A 64 -12.37 5.28 3.68
N ALA A 65 -12.54 6.15 2.68
CA ALA A 65 -13.52 7.23 2.75
C ALA A 65 -14.95 6.68 2.84
N PHE A 66 -15.26 5.65 2.05
CA PHE A 66 -16.55 4.98 2.05
C PHE A 66 -16.81 4.20 3.35
N ALA A 67 -15.83 3.43 3.82
CA ALA A 67 -15.94 2.71 5.09
C ALA A 67 -16.21 3.67 6.26
N LYS A 68 -15.53 4.83 6.26
CA LYS A 68 -15.75 5.90 7.24
C LYS A 68 -17.13 6.53 7.12
N SER A 69 -17.62 6.82 5.91
CA SER A 69 -18.95 7.42 5.72
C SER A 69 -20.09 6.44 6.07
N ALA A 70 -19.89 5.14 5.82
CA ALA A 70 -20.83 4.09 6.18
C ALA A 70 -20.78 3.66 7.66
N ASN A 71 -19.90 4.26 8.48
CA ASN A 71 -19.61 3.83 9.86
C ASN A 71 -19.30 2.33 9.98
N TRP A 72 -18.66 1.75 8.95
CA TRP A 72 -18.27 0.35 8.97
C TRP A 72 -16.97 0.19 9.79
N GLN A 73 -17.05 -0.62 10.84
CA GLN A 73 -15.88 -1.09 11.59
C GLN A 73 -15.03 -2.05 10.72
N VAL A 74 -14.03 -1.50 10.02
CA VAL A 74 -13.13 -2.23 9.10
C VAL A 74 -11.73 -2.50 9.69
N GLU A 75 -11.43 -1.91 10.84
CA GLU A 75 -10.21 -2.12 11.60
C GLU A 75 -10.54 -2.16 13.10
N THR A 76 -9.81 -2.99 13.86
CA THR A 76 -9.90 -3.07 15.32
C THR A 76 -8.58 -2.57 15.91
N CYS A 77 -8.62 -1.63 16.84
CA CYS A 77 -7.42 -1.03 17.41
C CYS A 77 -7.26 -1.45 18.88
N TRP A 78 -6.04 -1.87 19.21
CA TRP A 78 -5.66 -2.31 20.55
C TRP A 78 -4.57 -1.41 21.09
N GLN A 79 -4.65 -1.05 22.37
CA GLN A 79 -3.56 -0.36 23.06
C GLN A 79 -2.66 -1.39 23.74
N VAL A 80 -1.41 -1.46 23.29
CA VAL A 80 -0.41 -2.36 23.88
C VAL A 80 0.38 -1.58 24.93
N ASN A 81 0.25 -1.99 26.19
CA ASN A 81 1.02 -1.43 27.29
C ASN A 81 2.48 -1.91 27.21
N ARG A 82 3.42 -0.97 27.31
CA ARG A 82 4.86 -1.23 27.21
C ARG A 82 5.59 -0.93 28.51
N GLY A 83 4.96 -1.27 29.63
CA GLY A 83 5.49 -1.00 30.98
C GLY A 83 5.63 0.51 31.22
N GLU A 84 6.87 0.97 31.40
CA GLU A 84 7.20 2.38 31.66
C GLU A 84 7.09 3.29 30.43
N LEU A 85 7.02 2.72 29.22
CA LEU A 85 6.88 3.49 27.98
C LEU A 85 5.42 3.77 27.68
N ARG A 86 5.16 4.93 27.05
CA ARG A 86 3.82 5.30 26.57
C ARG A 86 3.19 4.16 25.73
N PRO A 87 1.91 3.83 25.96
CA PRO A 87 1.22 2.80 25.19
C PRO A 87 1.20 3.18 23.71
N VAL A 88 1.27 2.18 22.84
CA VAL A 88 1.16 2.36 21.40
C VAL A 88 -0.10 1.67 20.92
N GLU A 89 -0.84 2.38 20.08
CA GLU A 89 -2.00 1.85 19.41
C GLU A 89 -1.57 1.00 18.21
N SER A 90 -2.08 -0.22 18.15
CA SER A 90 -1.88 -1.16 17.05
C SER A 90 -3.24 -1.54 16.48
N CYS A 91 -3.51 -1.11 15.25
CA CYS A 91 -4.73 -1.43 14.54
C CYS A 91 -4.53 -2.61 13.60
N GLU A 92 -5.51 -3.52 13.54
CA GLU A 92 -5.53 -4.66 12.65
C GLU A 92 -6.82 -4.70 11.83
N GLY A 93 -6.74 -5.25 10.61
CA GLY A 93 -7.88 -5.36 9.70
C GLY A 93 -7.69 -4.61 8.39
N ILE A 94 -8.61 -4.81 7.46
CA ILE A 94 -8.51 -4.33 6.09
C ILE A 94 -8.56 -2.79 5.98
N GLY A 95 -9.08 -2.11 7.01
CA GLY A 95 -9.03 -0.65 7.13
C GLY A 95 -7.63 -0.09 7.35
N ASN A 96 -6.69 -0.90 7.87
CA ASN A 96 -5.31 -0.50 8.06
C ASN A 96 -4.55 -0.60 6.70
N PRO A 97 -3.78 0.43 6.32
CA PRO A 97 -3.13 0.50 5.01
C PRO A 97 -2.16 -0.66 4.74
N HIS A 98 -1.51 -1.19 5.77
CA HIS A 98 -0.60 -2.31 5.66
C HIS A 98 -1.32 -3.60 5.25
N TYR A 99 -2.43 -3.92 5.92
CA TYR A 99 -3.21 -5.12 5.65
C TYR A 99 -3.87 -5.06 4.27
N PHE A 100 -4.40 -3.89 3.90
CA PHE A 100 -4.94 -3.67 2.56
C PHE A 100 -3.89 -3.93 1.47
N TYR A 101 -2.70 -3.37 1.64
CA TYR A 101 -1.60 -3.53 0.69
C TYR A 101 -1.19 -4.99 0.52
N ILE A 102 -0.86 -5.68 1.61
CA ILE A 102 -0.41 -7.08 1.55
C ILE A 102 -1.48 -8.00 0.98
N THR A 103 -2.74 -7.80 1.38
CA THR A 103 -3.87 -8.57 0.83
C THR A 103 -3.99 -8.33 -0.68
N GLY A 104 -3.89 -7.07 -1.13
CA GLY A 104 -3.91 -6.73 -2.55
C GLY A 104 -2.81 -7.40 -3.35
N VAL A 105 -1.57 -7.41 -2.83
CA VAL A 105 -0.44 -8.10 -3.48
C VAL A 105 -0.71 -9.60 -3.62
N PHE A 106 -1.22 -10.26 -2.56
CA PHE A 106 -1.55 -11.68 -2.63
C PHE A 106 -2.70 -11.97 -3.60
N VAL A 107 -3.70 -11.09 -3.69
CA VAL A 107 -4.79 -11.23 -4.66
C VAL A 107 -4.25 -11.16 -6.08
N VAL A 108 -3.42 -10.16 -6.41
CA VAL A 108 -2.82 -10.02 -7.74
C VAL A 108 -1.90 -11.20 -8.07
N ALA A 109 -1.10 -11.67 -7.13
CA ALA A 109 -0.28 -12.86 -7.33
C ALA A 109 -1.13 -14.11 -7.58
N GLY A 110 -2.24 -14.25 -6.83
CA GLY A 110 -3.20 -15.35 -6.98
C GLY A 110 -3.92 -15.34 -8.33
N THR A 111 -4.28 -14.17 -8.86
CA THR A 111 -4.92 -14.07 -10.18
C THR A 111 -3.96 -14.43 -11.30
N VAL A 112 -2.68 -14.03 -11.20
CA VAL A 112 -1.63 -14.44 -12.17
C VAL A 112 -1.41 -15.94 -12.14
N ALA A 113 -1.30 -16.55 -10.96
CA ALA A 113 -1.16 -18.00 -10.86
C ALA A 113 -2.37 -18.70 -11.49
N THR A 114 -3.58 -18.28 -11.13
CA THR A 114 -4.83 -18.88 -11.64
C THR A 114 -4.94 -18.74 -13.16
N SER A 115 -4.59 -17.59 -13.74
CA SER A 115 -4.66 -17.37 -15.18
C SER A 115 -3.67 -18.25 -15.95
N LEU A 116 -2.45 -18.44 -15.43
CA LEU A 116 -1.47 -19.34 -16.03
C LEU A 116 -1.95 -20.80 -16.03
N PHE A 117 -2.54 -21.26 -14.92
CA PHE A 117 -3.13 -22.60 -14.86
C PHE A 117 -4.29 -22.76 -15.85
N TYR A 118 -5.16 -21.76 -15.94
CA TYR A 118 -6.28 -21.80 -16.88
C TYR A 118 -5.82 -21.84 -18.33
N LEU A 119 -4.82 -21.02 -18.70
CA LEU A 119 -4.23 -21.04 -20.04
C LEU A 119 -3.56 -22.39 -20.35
N GLY A 120 -2.86 -22.99 -19.38
CA GLY A 120 -2.23 -24.31 -19.56
C GLY A 120 -3.21 -25.49 -19.65
N VAL A 121 -4.48 -25.31 -19.26
CA VAL A 121 -5.54 -26.31 -19.48
C VAL A 121 -6.23 -26.10 -20.83
N LEU A 122 -6.29 -24.86 -21.33
CA LEU A 122 -6.93 -24.52 -22.59
C LEU A 122 -6.05 -24.76 -23.83
N VAL A 123 -4.73 -24.76 -23.67
CA VAL A 123 -3.73 -25.04 -24.72
C VAL A 123 -3.28 -26.48 -24.63
#